data_AF-A0A2R6WN56-F1
#
_entry.id   AF-A0A2R6WN56-F1
#
_cell.length_a   1.000
_cell.length_b   1.000
_cell.length_c   1.000
_cell.angle_alpha   90.00
_cell.angle_beta   90.00
_cell.angle_gamma   90.00
#
_symmetry.space_group_name_H-M   'P 1'
#
loop_
_entity.id
_entity.type
_entity.pdbx_description
1 polymer ?
#
loop_
_entity_poly.entity_id
_entity_poly.type
_entity_poly.pdbx_seq_one_letter_code
_entity_poly.pdbx_strand_id
1 'polypeptide(L)'
;MAVLEELGGLKYVRLASGRRICYKEQGVRREEAKRQLMVLHGLGSSRLASMPGVSDTLLKAYGVKIVAIDRPGYGRSDCDTEQTFKSSVQDIEEVADALSMGDKFWLLGYSCGGAFCWACARYIPHRLAGVCLWAPAGNYYWKGISDEERSAMWKDLVSSNKFIFGLGRRTPSWILRLYTQHFVRPGSNWFKRLEHTLSAPDRQHLLIYGPDGSLISAETYSPRYSLMKQRGSWNYLTEE
;
A
#
# COMPACT_ATOMS: atom_id res chain seq x y z
N MET A 1 -3.26 -2.57 22.65
CA MET A 1 -1.91 -3.03 22.28
C MET A 1 -2.02 -3.93 21.06
N ALA A 2 -1.13 -3.78 20.10
CA ALA A 2 -1.12 -4.62 18.91
C ALA A 2 -0.60 -6.03 19.25
N VAL A 3 -1.16 -7.07 18.61
CA VAL A 3 -0.87 -8.49 18.93
C VAL A 3 -0.64 -9.29 17.66
N LEU A 4 0.28 -10.25 17.70
CA LEU A 4 0.53 -11.18 16.60
C LEU A 4 -0.56 -12.25 16.54
N GLU A 5 -1.05 -12.53 15.34
CA GLU A 5 -2.04 -13.58 15.10
C GLU A 5 -1.65 -14.43 13.90
N GLU A 6 -2.05 -15.71 13.93
CA GLU A 6 -1.96 -16.61 12.80
C GLU A 6 -3.32 -17.25 12.53
N LEU A 7 -3.82 -17.10 11.30
CA LEU A 7 -5.14 -17.59 10.88
C LEU A 7 -5.03 -18.20 9.49
N GLY A 8 -5.32 -19.50 9.35
CA GLY A 8 -5.28 -20.20 8.06
C GLY A 8 -3.91 -20.16 7.38
N GLY A 9 -2.82 -20.24 8.15
CA GLY A 9 -1.44 -20.17 7.65
C GLY A 9 -0.99 -18.76 7.23
N LEU A 10 -1.78 -17.74 7.53
CA LEU A 10 -1.44 -16.34 7.28
C LEU A 10 -1.12 -15.62 8.59
N LYS A 11 -0.08 -14.79 8.55
CA LYS A 11 0.37 -13.98 9.69
C LYS A 11 -0.24 -12.59 9.66
N TYR A 12 -0.66 -12.11 10.82
CA TYR A 12 -1.26 -10.80 11.01
C TYR A 12 -0.71 -10.09 12.24
N VAL A 13 -0.75 -8.77 12.19
CA VAL A 13 -0.75 -7.93 13.38
C VAL A 13 -2.18 -7.43 13.56
N ARG A 14 -2.82 -7.74 14.69
CA ARG A 14 -4.04 -7.07 15.11
C ARG A 14 -3.64 -5.75 15.75
N LEU A 15 -4.03 -4.64 15.13
CA LEU A 15 -3.79 -3.28 15.61
C LEU A 15 -4.67 -2.97 16.83
N ALA A 16 -4.35 -1.89 17.56
CA ALA A 16 -5.16 -1.38 18.66
C ALA A 16 -6.58 -1.01 18.22
N SER A 17 -6.75 -0.60 16.95
CA SER A 17 -8.05 -0.37 16.32
C SER A 17 -8.89 -1.63 16.10
N GLY A 18 -8.33 -2.83 16.32
CA GLY A 18 -8.96 -4.12 16.08
C GLY A 18 -8.83 -4.64 14.63
N ARG A 19 -8.45 -3.75 13.69
CA ARG A 19 -8.10 -4.08 12.31
C ARG A 19 -6.87 -4.99 12.28
N ARG A 20 -6.82 -5.88 11.29
CA ARG A 20 -5.68 -6.77 11.05
C ARG A 20 -4.87 -6.29 9.86
N ILE A 21 -3.56 -6.23 10.02
CA ILE A 21 -2.61 -6.03 8.92
C ILE A 21 -1.93 -7.36 8.64
N CYS A 22 -2.15 -7.90 7.44
CA CYS A 22 -1.51 -9.14 7.01
C CYS A 22 -0.07 -8.86 6.56
N TYR A 23 0.86 -9.72 6.94
CA TYR A 23 2.26 -9.55 6.58
C TYR A 23 2.90 -10.87 6.16
N LYS A 24 4.03 -10.75 5.46
CA LYS A 24 4.90 -11.85 5.05
C LYS A 24 6.32 -11.51 5.45
N GLU A 25 7.05 -12.53 5.89
CA GLU A 25 8.46 -12.41 6.23
C GLU A 25 9.34 -13.14 5.23
N GLN A 26 10.53 -12.61 4.95
CA GLN A 26 11.52 -13.22 4.07
C GLN A 26 12.94 -12.92 4.57
N GLY A 27 13.93 -13.75 4.23
CA GLY A 27 15.31 -13.63 4.69
C GLY A 27 15.57 -14.38 6.00
N VAL A 28 16.44 -13.83 6.85
CA VAL A 28 16.85 -14.48 8.11
C VAL A 28 15.75 -14.48 9.18
N ARG A 29 15.96 -15.17 10.31
CA ARG A 29 15.07 -15.04 11.47
C ARG A 29 15.21 -13.65 12.10
N ARG A 30 14.20 -13.18 12.86
CA ARG A 30 14.22 -11.79 13.40
C ARG A 30 15.38 -11.58 14.35
N GLU A 31 15.62 -12.56 15.20
CA GLU A 31 16.70 -12.63 16.18
C GLU A 31 18.10 -12.66 15.56
N GLU A 32 18.23 -13.06 14.29
CA GLU A 32 19.49 -13.09 13.53
C GLU A 32 19.65 -11.87 12.61
N ALA A 33 18.64 -11.01 12.52
CA ALA A 33 18.60 -9.93 11.56
C ALA A 33 19.59 -8.82 11.96
N LYS A 34 20.60 -8.59 11.11
CA LYS A 34 21.46 -7.41 11.19
C LYS A 34 20.69 -6.14 10.82
N ARG A 35 19.72 -6.27 9.92
CA ARG A 35 18.83 -5.19 9.48
C ARG A 35 17.43 -5.73 9.25
N GLN A 36 16.43 -4.97 9.74
CA GLN A 36 15.02 -5.24 9.48
C GLN A 36 14.46 -4.15 8.55
N LEU A 37 13.79 -4.58 7.49
CA LEU A 37 13.24 -3.73 6.44
C LEU A 37 11.74 -4.01 6.30
N MET A 38 10.91 -2.99 6.51
CA MET A 38 9.49 -3.09 6.19
C MET A 38 9.22 -2.59 4.77
N VAL A 39 8.50 -3.38 3.98
CA VAL A 39 8.20 -3.10 2.58
C VAL A 39 6.74 -2.68 2.40
N LEU A 40 6.56 -1.51 1.78
CA LEU A 40 5.27 -0.92 1.44
C LEU A 40 5.02 -1.03 -0.07
N HIS A 41 4.02 -1.80 -0.45
CA HIS A 41 3.75 -2.10 -1.86
C HIS A 41 3.02 -0.97 -2.60
N GLY A 42 3.16 -0.98 -3.93
CA GLY A 42 2.49 -0.06 -4.85
C GLY A 42 0.99 -0.34 -5.03
N LEU A 43 0.37 0.34 -6.01
CA LEU A 43 -1.02 0.12 -6.40
C LEU A 43 -1.18 -1.25 -7.07
N GLY A 44 -2.29 -1.95 -6.80
CA GLY A 44 -2.59 -3.25 -7.41
C GLY A 44 -1.67 -4.41 -6.98
N SER A 45 -0.90 -4.24 -5.91
CA SER A 45 0.00 -5.28 -5.40
C SER A 45 -0.35 -5.69 -3.96
N SER A 46 0.49 -6.53 -3.35
CA SER A 46 0.34 -7.06 -2.00
C SER A 46 1.70 -7.39 -1.39
N ARG A 47 1.69 -7.82 -0.12
CA ARG A 47 2.84 -8.39 0.60
C ARG A 47 3.52 -9.53 -0.14
N LEU A 48 2.82 -10.22 -1.04
CA LEU A 48 3.35 -11.37 -1.77
C LEU A 48 4.48 -10.98 -2.72
N ALA A 49 4.42 -9.77 -3.28
CA ALA A 49 5.48 -9.22 -4.12
C ALA A 49 6.78 -8.97 -3.34
N SER A 50 6.67 -8.76 -2.01
CA SER A 50 7.82 -8.45 -1.14
C SER A 50 8.70 -7.38 -1.80
N MET A 51 9.98 -7.66 -2.01
CA MET A 51 10.89 -6.91 -2.88
C MET A 51 11.13 -7.69 -4.18
N PRO A 52 10.47 -7.32 -5.29
CA PRO A 52 10.64 -8.01 -6.57
C PRO A 52 12.12 -8.11 -6.99
N GLY A 53 12.51 -9.26 -7.56
CA GLY A 53 13.87 -9.46 -8.07
C GLY A 53 14.95 -9.78 -7.01
N VAL A 54 14.62 -9.81 -5.72
CA VAL A 54 15.58 -10.17 -4.66
C VAL A 54 15.33 -11.58 -4.12
N SER A 55 16.36 -12.41 -4.17
CA SER A 55 16.31 -13.79 -3.70
C SER A 55 16.45 -13.89 -2.18
N ASP A 56 15.83 -14.94 -1.61
CA ASP A 56 15.94 -15.24 -0.19
C ASP A 56 17.40 -15.55 0.22
N THR A 57 18.16 -16.21 -0.65
CA THR A 57 19.60 -16.46 -0.45
C THR A 57 20.39 -15.17 -0.28
N LEU A 58 20.12 -14.13 -1.08
CA LEU A 58 20.79 -12.85 -0.97
C LEU A 58 20.46 -12.17 0.37
N LEU A 59 19.19 -12.17 0.77
CA LEU A 59 18.76 -11.61 2.05
C LEU A 59 19.47 -12.31 3.22
N LYS A 60 19.58 -13.65 3.16
CA LYS A 60 20.30 -14.45 4.16
C LYS A 60 21.80 -14.13 4.21
N ALA A 61 22.46 -14.02 3.06
CA ALA A 61 23.88 -13.68 2.98
C ALA A 61 24.19 -12.30 3.62
N TYR A 62 23.29 -11.33 3.46
CA TYR A 62 23.43 -9.99 4.05
C TYR A 62 22.82 -9.86 5.46
N GLY A 63 22.23 -10.92 6.01
CA GLY A 63 21.57 -10.90 7.33
C GLY A 63 20.37 -9.96 7.40
N VAL A 64 19.61 -9.84 6.30
CA VAL A 64 18.45 -8.96 6.18
C VAL A 64 17.16 -9.72 6.44
N LYS A 65 16.28 -9.14 7.26
CA LYS A 65 14.90 -9.57 7.42
C LYS A 65 13.97 -8.58 6.73
N ILE A 66 13.17 -9.08 5.79
CA ILE A 66 12.09 -8.31 5.18
C ILE A 66 10.77 -8.65 5.88
N VAL A 67 10.00 -7.60 6.16
CA VAL A 67 8.58 -7.65 6.56
C VAL A 67 7.78 -6.92 5.49
N ALA A 68 7.13 -7.65 4.59
CA ALA A 68 6.23 -7.05 3.62
C ALA A 68 4.81 -7.04 4.20
N ILE A 69 4.15 -5.88 4.22
CA ILE A 69 2.78 -5.74 4.73
C ILE A 69 1.80 -5.54 3.59
N ASP A 70 0.59 -6.07 3.73
CA ASP A 70 -0.55 -5.63 2.94
C ASP A 70 -1.03 -4.30 3.53
N ARG A 71 -1.01 -3.22 2.74
CA ARG A 71 -1.56 -1.93 3.19
C ARG A 71 -3.07 -2.07 3.51
N PRO A 72 -3.66 -1.20 4.34
CA PRO A 72 -5.09 -1.30 4.64
C PRO A 72 -5.94 -1.33 3.37
N GLY A 73 -6.86 -2.30 3.29
CA GLY A 73 -7.71 -2.54 2.11
C GLY A 73 -7.04 -3.29 0.96
N TYR A 74 -5.81 -3.78 1.11
CA TYR A 74 -5.12 -4.62 0.13
C TYR A 74 -4.93 -6.03 0.64
N GLY A 75 -4.81 -6.99 -0.29
CA GLY A 75 -4.51 -8.37 0.00
C GLY A 75 -5.45 -8.94 1.06
N ARG A 76 -4.89 -9.33 2.22
CA ARG A 76 -5.64 -9.89 3.34
C ARG A 76 -5.73 -8.97 4.56
N SER A 77 -5.29 -7.72 4.45
CA SER A 77 -5.47 -6.72 5.50
C SER A 77 -6.92 -6.23 5.55
N ASP A 78 -7.40 -5.93 6.76
CA ASP A 78 -8.69 -5.27 6.94
C ASP A 78 -8.62 -3.84 6.34
N CYS A 79 -9.75 -3.33 5.86
CA CYS A 79 -9.84 -1.98 5.26
C CYS A 79 -9.81 -0.89 6.34
N ASP A 80 -9.24 0.27 6.01
CA ASP A 80 -9.42 1.53 6.74
C ASP A 80 -10.27 2.46 5.87
N THR A 81 -11.55 2.65 6.21
CA THR A 81 -12.48 3.46 5.41
C THR A 81 -12.22 4.95 5.55
N GLU A 82 -11.55 5.36 6.63
CA GLU A 82 -11.16 6.74 6.90
C GLU A 82 -9.64 6.92 6.72
N GLN A 83 -9.06 6.16 5.79
CA GLN A 83 -7.61 6.13 5.59
C GLN A 83 -7.06 7.51 5.28
N THR A 84 -6.11 7.92 6.10
CA THR A 84 -5.24 9.07 5.86
C THR A 84 -3.78 8.62 5.83
N PHE A 85 -2.88 9.49 5.37
CA PHE A 85 -1.45 9.22 5.52
C PHE A 85 -1.06 9.08 6.99
N LYS A 86 -1.65 9.86 7.88
CA LYS A 86 -1.37 9.79 9.31
C LYS A 86 -1.85 8.47 9.92
N SER A 87 -3.08 8.02 9.64
CA SER A 87 -3.57 6.72 10.13
C SER A 87 -2.74 5.56 9.57
N SER A 88 -2.36 5.63 8.30
CA SER A 88 -1.50 4.62 7.68
C SER A 88 -0.11 4.56 8.33
N VAL A 89 0.45 5.70 8.73
CA VAL A 89 1.73 5.74 9.45
C VAL A 89 1.61 5.14 10.85
N GLN A 90 0.49 5.41 11.55
CA GLN A 90 0.22 4.80 12.86
C GLN A 90 0.14 3.28 12.74
N ASP A 91 -0.56 2.76 11.72
CA ASP A 91 -0.61 1.33 11.45
C ASP A 91 0.79 0.73 11.22
N ILE A 92 1.65 1.42 10.43
CA ILE A 92 3.02 1.01 10.16
C ILE A 92 3.84 0.95 11.45
N GLU A 93 3.70 1.96 12.31
CA GLU A 93 4.39 2.02 13.60
C GLU A 93 3.94 0.90 14.53
N GLU A 94 2.63 0.69 14.68
CA GLU A 94 2.06 -0.40 15.48
C GLU A 94 2.51 -1.79 14.97
N VAL A 95 2.61 -1.97 13.65
CA VAL A 95 3.13 -3.20 13.05
C VAL A 95 4.61 -3.37 13.39
N ALA A 96 5.43 -2.32 13.27
CA ALA A 96 6.85 -2.39 13.60
C ALA A 96 7.08 -2.75 15.08
N ASP A 97 6.28 -2.17 15.99
CA ASP A 97 6.33 -2.43 17.43
C ASP A 97 5.92 -3.87 17.75
N ALA A 98 4.78 -4.33 17.22
CA ALA A 98 4.29 -5.69 17.43
C ALA A 98 5.26 -6.76 16.91
N LEU A 99 6.02 -6.43 15.86
CA LEU A 99 7.02 -7.33 15.29
C LEU A 99 8.40 -7.20 15.93
N SER A 100 8.56 -6.26 16.88
CA SER A 100 9.81 -5.95 17.56
C SER A 100 10.94 -5.63 16.59
N MET A 101 10.65 -4.73 15.63
CA MET A 101 11.63 -4.28 14.62
C MET A 101 12.73 -3.37 15.20
N GLY A 102 12.66 -3.06 16.49
CA GLY A 102 13.57 -2.17 17.22
C GLY A 102 13.08 -0.73 17.27
N ASP A 103 13.84 0.12 17.98
CA ASP A 103 13.51 1.54 18.14
C ASP A 103 13.46 2.27 16.79
N LYS A 104 14.33 1.85 15.86
CA LYS A 104 14.38 2.34 14.49
C LYS A 104 14.41 1.21 13.48
N PHE A 105 13.65 1.35 12.40
CA PHE A 105 13.59 0.36 11.33
C PHE A 105 13.75 1.00 9.95
N TRP A 106 14.09 0.19 8.95
CA TRP A 106 14.19 0.65 7.57
C TRP A 106 12.85 0.51 6.85
N LEU A 107 12.56 1.46 5.96
CA LEU A 107 11.42 1.38 5.04
C LEU A 107 11.89 1.23 3.60
N LEU A 108 11.18 0.41 2.83
CA LEU A 108 11.25 0.42 1.38
C LEU A 108 9.85 0.60 0.80
N GLY A 109 9.68 1.64 -0.03
CA GLY A 109 8.44 1.89 -0.75
C GLY A 109 8.69 1.88 -2.24
N TYR A 110 7.94 1.07 -2.98
CA TYR A 110 8.00 1.08 -4.43
C TYR A 110 6.73 1.64 -5.07
N SER A 111 6.86 2.39 -6.15
CA SER A 111 5.73 3.06 -6.82
C SER A 111 4.89 3.87 -5.81
N CYS A 112 3.58 3.66 -5.73
CA CYS A 112 2.71 4.30 -4.74
C CYS A 112 3.08 4.03 -3.28
N GLY A 113 3.82 2.94 -2.99
CA GLY A 113 4.38 2.69 -1.66
C GLY A 113 5.33 3.79 -1.19
N GLY A 114 5.98 4.49 -2.13
CA GLY A 114 6.85 5.63 -1.83
C GLY A 114 6.12 6.79 -1.14
N ALA A 115 4.84 7.03 -1.44
CA ALA A 115 4.05 8.06 -0.77
C ALA A 115 3.89 7.79 0.73
N PHE A 116 3.73 6.52 1.11
CA PHE A 116 3.64 6.10 2.51
C PHE A 116 5.01 6.21 3.21
N CYS A 117 6.11 5.93 2.51
CA CYS A 117 7.44 6.18 3.04
C CYS A 117 7.70 7.67 3.31
N TRP A 118 7.28 8.56 2.41
CA TRP A 118 7.33 10.00 2.64
C TRP A 118 6.46 10.43 3.83
N ALA A 119 5.26 9.86 3.97
CA ALA A 119 4.43 10.10 5.14
C ALA A 119 5.11 9.65 6.44
N CYS A 120 5.73 8.47 6.47
CA CYS A 120 6.50 8.02 7.64
C CYS A 120 7.65 8.98 7.95
N ALA A 121 8.40 9.44 6.94
CA ALA A 121 9.47 10.42 7.13
C ALA A 121 8.95 11.75 7.70
N ARG A 122 7.70 12.13 7.39
CA ARG A 122 7.06 13.33 7.90
C ARG A 122 6.54 13.19 9.34
N TYR A 123 5.96 12.04 9.67
CA TYR A 123 5.20 11.84 10.92
C TYR A 123 5.97 11.09 12.00
N ILE A 124 6.81 10.12 11.64
CA ILE A 124 7.60 9.30 12.58
C ILE A 124 9.10 9.27 12.24
N PRO A 125 9.76 10.39 11.88
CA PRO A 125 11.18 10.38 11.48
C PRO A 125 12.10 9.77 12.56
N HIS A 126 11.73 9.92 13.83
CA HIS A 126 12.46 9.38 14.97
C HIS A 126 12.46 7.84 15.02
N ARG A 127 11.50 7.17 14.36
CA ARG A 127 11.40 5.71 14.23
C ARG A 127 12.11 5.14 13.01
N LEU A 128 12.67 5.98 12.14
CA LEU A 128 13.26 5.53 10.87
C LEU A 128 14.78 5.46 10.97
N ALA A 129 15.34 4.30 10.67
CA ALA A 129 16.77 4.14 10.43
C ALA A 129 17.17 4.64 9.04
N GLY A 130 16.23 4.58 8.09
CA GLY A 130 16.37 5.12 6.74
C GLY A 130 15.21 4.71 5.84
N VAL A 131 15.11 5.36 4.69
CA VAL A 131 14.06 5.15 3.69
C VAL A 131 14.68 4.87 2.33
N CYS A 132 14.25 3.79 1.69
CA CYS A 132 14.56 3.45 0.31
C CYS A 132 13.32 3.64 -0.56
N LEU A 133 13.47 4.38 -1.66
CA LEU A 133 12.39 4.62 -2.62
C LEU A 133 12.75 3.97 -3.95
N TRP A 134 11.91 3.05 -4.41
CA TRP A 134 12.14 2.35 -5.67
C TRP A 134 11.08 2.72 -6.70
N ALA A 135 11.49 3.50 -7.71
CA ALA A 135 10.59 4.06 -8.71
C ALA A 135 9.33 4.70 -8.07
N PRO A 136 9.48 5.60 -7.08
CA PRO A 136 8.36 6.10 -6.30
C PRO A 136 7.42 6.97 -7.15
N ALA A 137 6.14 6.99 -6.78
CA ALA A 137 5.27 8.07 -7.20
C ALA A 137 5.77 9.37 -6.52
N GLY A 138 6.17 10.35 -7.33
CA GLY A 138 6.71 11.63 -6.85
C GLY A 138 5.80 12.81 -7.21
N ASN A 139 5.86 13.87 -6.41
CA ASN A 139 5.22 15.14 -6.73
C ASN A 139 6.21 16.02 -7.52
N TYR A 140 6.02 16.13 -8.83
CA TYR A 140 6.84 16.98 -9.71
C TYR A 140 6.77 18.48 -9.37
N TYR A 141 5.87 18.88 -8.49
CA TYR A 141 5.69 20.26 -8.04
C TYR A 141 6.08 20.45 -6.57
N TRP A 142 6.86 19.53 -6.02
CA TRP A 142 7.43 19.70 -4.69
C TRP A 142 8.24 21.00 -4.62
N LYS A 143 8.07 21.78 -3.54
CA LYS A 143 8.71 23.11 -3.41
C LYS A 143 10.24 23.06 -3.46
N GLY A 144 10.85 21.91 -3.12
CA GLY A 144 12.29 21.72 -3.18
C GLY A 144 12.85 21.35 -4.55
N ILE A 145 12.00 21.23 -5.59
CA ILE A 145 12.43 20.94 -6.97
C ILE A 145 12.51 22.27 -7.72
N SER A 146 13.67 22.59 -8.30
CA SER A 146 13.86 23.80 -9.10
C SER A 146 13.05 23.77 -10.39
N ASP A 147 12.89 24.93 -11.03
CA ASP A 147 12.18 25.01 -12.30
C ASP A 147 12.94 24.28 -13.41
N GLU A 148 14.27 24.30 -13.36
CA GLU A 148 15.17 23.57 -14.27
C GLU A 148 15.03 22.06 -14.10
N GLU A 149 15.11 21.56 -12.86
CA GLU A 149 14.93 20.13 -12.54
C GLU A 149 13.55 19.66 -12.97
N ARG A 150 12.51 20.44 -12.65
CA ARG A 150 11.14 20.13 -13.06
C ARG A 150 11.03 20.08 -14.58
N SER A 151 11.60 21.04 -15.30
CA SER A 151 11.58 21.06 -16.77
C SER A 151 12.28 19.83 -17.37
N ALA A 152 13.42 19.42 -16.80
CA ALA A 152 14.14 18.21 -17.20
C ALA A 152 13.29 16.95 -16.96
N MET A 153 12.77 16.76 -15.74
CA MET A 153 11.87 15.64 -15.40
C MET A 153 10.65 15.58 -16.33
N TRP A 154 10.09 16.74 -16.66
CA TRP A 154 8.95 16.83 -17.57
C TRP A 154 9.29 16.41 -18.99
N LYS A 155 10.50 16.69 -19.51
CA LYS A 155 10.86 16.29 -20.88
C LYS A 155 10.79 14.78 -21.07
N ASP A 156 11.25 14.02 -20.07
CA ASP A 156 11.32 12.55 -20.09
C ASP A 156 9.96 11.86 -19.92
N LEU A 157 8.91 12.58 -19.50
CA LEU A 157 7.58 12.03 -19.39
C LEU A 157 6.94 11.79 -20.77
N VAL A 158 6.32 10.63 -20.93
CA VAL A 158 5.42 10.36 -22.06
C VAL A 158 4.23 11.32 -22.06
N SER A 159 3.72 11.68 -23.25
CA SER A 159 2.69 12.72 -23.41
C SER A 159 1.41 12.45 -22.60
N SER A 160 1.02 11.19 -22.45
CA SER A 160 -0.12 10.80 -21.60
C SER A 160 0.10 11.15 -20.13
N ASN A 161 1.31 10.92 -19.60
CA ASN A 161 1.66 11.25 -18.22
C ASN A 161 1.74 12.76 -18.00
N LYS A 162 2.29 13.52 -18.96
CA LYS A 162 2.28 15.00 -18.94
C LYS A 162 0.87 15.55 -18.80
N PHE A 163 -0.06 15.02 -19.59
CA PHE A 163 -1.47 15.40 -19.55
C PHE A 163 -2.10 15.07 -18.20
N ILE A 164 -1.95 13.82 -17.71
CA ILE A 164 -2.54 13.37 -16.45
C ILE A 164 -2.00 14.16 -15.26
N PHE A 165 -0.68 14.36 -15.15
CA PHE A 165 -0.09 15.13 -14.06
C PHE A 165 -0.36 16.63 -14.16
N GLY A 166 -0.50 17.16 -15.38
CA GLY A 166 -0.92 18.53 -15.64
C GLY A 166 -2.35 18.80 -15.17
N LEU A 167 -3.28 17.88 -15.46
CA LEU A 167 -4.65 17.92 -14.96
C LEU A 167 -4.66 17.76 -13.44
N GLY A 168 -4.01 16.72 -12.91
CA GLY A 168 -4.02 16.39 -11.48
C GLY A 168 -3.57 17.55 -10.58
N ARG A 169 -2.68 18.43 -11.06
CA ARG A 169 -2.27 19.64 -10.32
C ARG A 169 -3.41 20.63 -10.09
N ARG A 170 -4.31 20.78 -11.05
CA ARG A 170 -5.35 21.83 -11.05
C ARG A 170 -6.73 21.28 -10.74
N THR A 171 -6.91 19.97 -10.81
CA THR A 171 -8.18 19.32 -10.53
C THR A 171 -8.45 19.33 -9.02
N PRO A 172 -9.54 19.97 -8.55
CA PRO A 172 -9.96 19.86 -7.15
C PRO A 172 -10.15 18.40 -6.73
N SER A 173 -9.82 18.10 -5.47
CA SER A 173 -9.92 16.74 -4.90
C SER A 173 -11.30 16.12 -5.10
N TRP A 174 -12.38 16.91 -4.96
CA TRP A 174 -13.75 16.44 -5.16
C TRP A 174 -14.05 15.97 -6.58
N ILE A 175 -13.42 16.56 -7.62
CA ILE A 175 -13.58 16.09 -9.00
C ILE A 175 -12.89 14.73 -9.18
N LEU A 176 -11.70 14.56 -8.60
CA LEU A 176 -11.01 13.27 -8.61
C LEU A 176 -11.84 12.21 -7.87
N ARG A 177 -12.47 12.56 -6.73
CA ARG A 177 -13.38 11.68 -6.00
C ARG A 177 -14.55 11.24 -6.88
N LEU A 178 -15.27 12.18 -7.51
CA LEU A 178 -16.36 11.84 -8.44
C LEU A 178 -15.87 10.99 -9.60
N TYR A 179 -14.70 11.31 -10.17
CA TYR A 179 -14.12 10.52 -11.24
C TYR A 179 -13.88 9.07 -10.80
N THR A 180 -13.26 8.86 -9.63
CA THR A 180 -13.04 7.51 -9.10
C THR A 180 -14.34 6.77 -8.81
N GLN A 181 -15.34 7.44 -8.23
CA GLN A 181 -16.63 6.83 -7.90
C GLN A 181 -17.43 6.40 -9.13
N HIS A 182 -17.37 7.17 -10.23
CA HIS A 182 -18.18 6.91 -11.42
C HIS A 182 -17.47 6.09 -12.50
N PHE A 183 -16.14 6.26 -12.64
CA PHE A 183 -15.36 5.67 -13.73
C PHE A 183 -14.40 4.56 -13.29
N VAL A 184 -14.00 4.53 -12.01
CA VAL A 184 -13.11 3.51 -11.43
C VAL A 184 -13.91 2.60 -10.50
N ARG A 185 -14.95 1.98 -11.06
CA ARG A 185 -15.86 1.06 -10.34
C ARG A 185 -15.95 -0.30 -11.02
N PRO A 186 -16.29 -1.38 -10.30
CA PRO A 186 -16.55 -2.69 -10.90
C PRO A 186 -17.52 -2.57 -12.10
N GLY A 187 -17.23 -3.31 -13.18
CA GLY A 187 -18.01 -3.28 -14.42
C GLY A 187 -17.78 -2.08 -15.36
N SER A 188 -17.03 -1.04 -14.94
CA SER A 188 -16.64 0.07 -15.82
C SER A 188 -15.66 -0.37 -16.92
N ASN A 189 -15.55 0.41 -18.01
CA ASN A 189 -14.57 0.16 -19.07
C ASN A 189 -13.11 0.26 -18.59
N TRP A 190 -12.85 1.04 -17.52
CA TRP A 190 -11.55 1.08 -16.88
C TRP A 190 -11.27 -0.24 -16.16
N PHE A 191 -12.23 -0.71 -15.36
CA PHE A 191 -12.11 -1.96 -14.62
C PHE A 191 -11.98 -3.18 -15.55
N LYS A 192 -12.79 -3.25 -16.61
CA LYS A 192 -12.68 -4.31 -17.64
C LYS A 192 -11.29 -4.33 -18.28
N ARG A 193 -10.74 -3.16 -18.63
CA ARG A 193 -9.38 -3.07 -19.17
C ARG A 193 -8.33 -3.54 -18.17
N LEU A 194 -8.45 -3.13 -16.91
CA LEU A 194 -7.58 -3.60 -15.84
C LEU A 194 -7.66 -5.14 -15.71
N GLU A 195 -8.86 -5.70 -15.66
CA GLU A 195 -9.10 -7.14 -15.56
C GLU A 195 -8.38 -7.94 -16.65
N HIS A 196 -8.36 -7.44 -17.90
CA HIS A 196 -7.61 -8.08 -18.99
C HIS A 196 -6.09 -8.07 -18.79
N THR A 197 -5.56 -7.10 -18.05
CA THR A 197 -4.12 -7.03 -17.70
C THR A 197 -3.73 -7.84 -16.47
N LEU A 198 -4.72 -8.30 -15.69
CA LEU A 198 -4.49 -9.08 -14.48
C LEU A 198 -4.13 -10.53 -14.77
N SER A 199 -3.40 -11.15 -13.85
CA SER A 199 -3.08 -12.58 -13.92
C SER A 199 -4.36 -13.43 -13.78
N ALA A 200 -4.33 -14.69 -14.22
CA ALA A 200 -5.49 -15.58 -14.08
C ALA A 200 -5.96 -15.74 -12.62
N PRO A 201 -5.07 -15.90 -11.61
CA PRO A 201 -5.47 -15.88 -10.20
C PRO A 201 -6.16 -14.58 -9.76
N ASP A 202 -5.65 -13.43 -10.19
CA ASP A 202 -6.23 -12.13 -9.82
C ASP A 202 -7.61 -11.92 -10.46
N ARG A 203 -7.79 -12.34 -11.73
CA ARG A 203 -9.10 -12.34 -12.39
C ARG A 203 -10.11 -13.21 -11.65
N GLN A 204 -9.71 -14.41 -11.23
CA GLN A 204 -10.58 -15.30 -10.46
C GLN A 204 -10.96 -14.70 -9.10
N HIS A 205 -10.05 -13.95 -8.47
CA HIS A 205 -10.37 -13.23 -7.24
C HIS A 205 -11.41 -12.12 -7.47
N LEU A 206 -11.41 -11.45 -8.62
CA LEU A 206 -12.40 -10.40 -8.91
C LEU A 206 -13.82 -10.95 -9.11
N LEU A 207 -13.97 -12.21 -9.55
CA LEU A 207 -15.28 -12.84 -9.78
C LEU A 207 -16.12 -13.02 -8.51
N ILE A 208 -15.51 -12.90 -7.33
CA ILE A 208 -16.23 -12.97 -6.06
C ILE A 208 -16.90 -11.64 -5.69
N TYR A 209 -16.71 -10.58 -6.49
CA TYR A 209 -17.33 -9.26 -6.27
C TYR A 209 -18.36 -8.93 -7.36
N GLY A 210 -19.50 -8.43 -6.93
CA GLY A 210 -20.62 -8.00 -7.75
C GLY A 210 -20.36 -6.68 -8.46
N PRO A 211 -21.27 -6.28 -9.37
CA PRO A 211 -21.14 -5.05 -10.17
C PRO A 211 -21.09 -3.75 -9.32
N ASP A 212 -21.56 -3.81 -8.08
CA ASP A 212 -21.53 -2.74 -7.08
C ASP A 212 -20.31 -2.84 -6.13
N GLY A 213 -19.44 -3.82 -6.33
CA GLY A 213 -18.29 -4.12 -5.45
C GLY A 213 -18.65 -4.95 -4.22
N SER A 214 -19.89 -5.43 -4.09
CA SER A 214 -20.29 -6.31 -2.99
C SER A 214 -19.76 -7.73 -3.15
N LEU A 215 -19.43 -8.46 -2.08
CA LEU A 215 -19.07 -9.88 -2.22
C LEU A 215 -20.30 -10.73 -2.61
N ILE A 216 -20.13 -11.57 -3.64
CA ILE A 216 -21.15 -12.50 -4.17
C ILE A 216 -21.13 -13.83 -3.41
N SER A 217 -19.96 -14.36 -3.03
CA SER A 217 -19.84 -15.58 -2.23
C SER A 217 -19.01 -15.34 -0.96
N ALA A 218 -19.67 -15.49 0.20
CA ALA A 218 -19.07 -15.30 1.52
C ALA A 218 -18.36 -16.56 2.05
N GLU A 219 -18.52 -17.71 1.38
CA GLU A 219 -18.14 -19.02 1.94
C GLU A 219 -16.63 -19.25 2.02
N THR A 220 -15.82 -18.48 1.30
CA THR A 220 -14.36 -18.67 1.28
C THR A 220 -13.56 -17.55 1.96
N TYR A 221 -14.20 -16.46 2.42
CA TYR A 221 -13.48 -15.32 3.02
C TYR A 221 -14.18 -14.68 4.23
N SER A 222 -13.37 -14.32 5.23
CA SER A 222 -13.72 -13.88 6.59
C SER A 222 -14.99 -13.01 6.71
N PRO A 223 -15.85 -13.22 7.74
CA PRO A 223 -17.12 -12.49 7.98
C PRO A 223 -17.06 -10.95 8.07
N ARG A 224 -15.88 -10.33 7.94
CA ARG A 224 -15.63 -8.90 8.21
C ARG A 224 -15.92 -7.97 7.04
N TYR A 225 -16.02 -8.46 5.80
CA TYR A 225 -16.40 -7.63 4.66
C TYR A 225 -17.84 -7.12 4.74
N SER A 226 -18.72 -7.80 5.49
CA SER A 226 -20.10 -7.39 5.75
C SER A 226 -20.22 -6.02 6.44
N LEU A 227 -19.18 -5.57 7.15
CA LEU A 227 -19.13 -4.25 7.78
C LEU A 227 -18.96 -3.10 6.78
N MET A 228 -18.44 -3.35 5.56
CA MET A 228 -18.32 -2.34 4.50
C MET A 228 -19.67 -1.78 4.06
N LYS A 229 -20.75 -2.56 4.20
CA LYS A 229 -22.09 -2.21 3.72
C LYS A 229 -22.85 -1.24 4.63
N GLN A 230 -22.52 -1.20 5.93
CA GLN A 230 -23.29 -0.37 6.88
C GLN A 230 -22.99 1.12 6.82
N ARG A 231 -21.88 1.56 6.18
CA ARG A 231 -21.44 2.98 6.22
C ARG A 231 -21.34 3.71 4.88
N GLY A 232 -21.65 3.05 3.76
CA GLY A 232 -21.96 3.72 2.48
C GLY A 232 -20.94 4.73 1.93
N SER A 233 -19.67 4.70 2.35
CA SER A 233 -18.67 5.69 1.95
C SER A 233 -17.36 5.01 1.57
N TRP A 234 -17.11 4.94 0.27
CA TRP A 234 -15.78 4.72 -0.28
C TRP A 234 -15.04 6.07 -0.24
N ASN A 235 -14.55 6.46 0.94
CA ASN A 235 -13.74 7.67 1.12
C ASN A 235 -12.26 7.33 0.92
N TYR A 236 -11.85 7.04 -0.30
CA TYR A 236 -10.42 7.11 -0.62
C TYR A 236 -10.00 8.57 -0.63
N LEU A 237 -9.08 8.93 0.27
CA LEU A 237 -8.34 10.20 0.32
C LEU A 237 -9.14 11.42 0.82
N THR A 238 -9.08 11.67 2.14
CA THR A 238 -9.34 12.96 2.80
C THR A 238 -7.99 13.46 3.34
N GLU A 239 -7.32 14.36 2.61
CA GLU A 239 -7.29 15.84 2.71
C GLU A 239 -6.21 16.39 3.67
N GLU A 240 -5.49 17.39 3.16
CA GLU A 240 -4.52 18.34 3.78
C GLU A 240 -3.18 17.83 4.38
#